data_AF-A0A519PSS7-F1
#
_entry.id   AF-A0A519PSS7-F1
#
_cell.length_a   1.000
_cell.length_b   1.000
_cell.length_c   1.000
_cell.angle_alpha   90.00
_cell.angle_beta   90.00
_cell.angle_gamma   90.00
#
_symmetry.space_group_name_H-M   'P 1'
#
loop_
_entity.id
_entity.type
_entity.pdbx_description
1 polymer ?
#
loop_
_entity_poly.entity_id
_entity_poly.type
_entity_poly.pdbx_seq_one_letter_code
_entity_poly.pdbx_strand_id
1 'polypeptide(L)' 'MRAFADLLDRLSLTNSRNAKLVILRDYLRATPDPDRGWALAALTGGLTFDAAKPAMIRKAVQSRVDPVLFGWS' A
#
# COMPACT_ATOMS: atom_id res chain seq x y z
N MET A 1 -1.62 -0.32 9.55
CA MET A 1 -1.42 0.42 8.27
C MET A 1 -0.18 1.32 8.18
N ARG A 2 0.26 2.07 9.21
CA ARG A 2 1.50 2.89 9.11
C ARG A 2 2.74 2.05 8.74
N ALA A 3 2.90 0.91 9.41
CA ALA A 3 3.97 -0.05 9.12
C ALA A 3 3.97 -0.58 7.68
N PHE A 4 2.79 -0.64 7.04
CA PHE A 4 2.69 -1.03 5.63
C PHE A 4 3.19 0.07 4.69
N ALA A 5 2.90 1.34 4.99
CA ALA A 5 3.48 2.47 4.25
C ALA A 5 5.01 2.47 4.38
N ASP A 6 5.52 2.30 5.61
CA ASP A 6 6.96 2.22 5.86
C ASP A 6 7.62 1.04 5.11
N LEU A 7 6.91 -0.08 4.95
CA LEU A 7 7.34 -1.21 4.12
C LEU A 7 7.49 -0.81 2.65
N LEU A 8 6.48 -0.15 2.08
CA LEU A 8 6.49 0.27 0.67
C LEU A 8 7.62 1.26 0.38
N ASP A 9 7.86 2.22 1.26
CA ASP A 9 8.98 3.17 1.13
C ASP A 9 10.32 2.43 1.11
N ARG A 10 10.54 1.52 2.07
CA ARG A 10 11.76 0.72 2.14
C ARG A 10 11.94 -0.17 0.91
N LEU A 11 10.87 -0.80 0.42
CA LEU A 11 10.92 -1.65 -0.77
C LEU A 11 11.23 -0.85 -2.04
N SER A 12 10.72 0.38 -2.14
CA SER A 12 10.92 1.28 -3.28
C SER A 12 12.37 1.78 -3.38
N LEU A 13 13.00 2.04 -2.23
CA LEU A 13 14.37 2.57 -2.16
C LEU A 13 15.47 1.50 -2.06
N THR A 14 15.11 0.23 -1.89
CA THR A 14 16.08 -0.87 -1.81
C THR A 14 16.30 -1.48 -3.19
N ASN A 15 17.55 -1.61 -3.66
CA ASN A 15 17.84 -2.24 -4.96
C ASN A 15 18.15 -3.74 -4.85
N SER A 16 18.75 -4.19 -3.74
CA SER A 16 19.12 -5.59 -3.55
C SER A 16 17.89 -6.48 -3.38
N ARG A 17 17.75 -7.49 -4.25
CA ARG A 17 16.67 -8.48 -4.16
C ARG A 17 16.66 -9.21 -2.81
N ASN A 18 17.82 -9.65 -2.33
CA ASN A 18 17.90 -10.37 -1.06
C ASN A 18 17.52 -9.46 0.12
N ALA A 19 17.89 -8.18 0.08
CA ALA A 19 17.47 -7.22 1.09
C ALA A 19 15.94 -7.02 1.08
N LYS A 20 15.31 -6.91 -0.09
CA LYS A 20 13.84 -6.86 -0.20
C LYS A 20 13.16 -8.08 0.42
N LEU A 21 13.69 -9.28 0.19
CA LEU A 21 13.14 -10.51 0.75
C LEU A 21 13.20 -10.52 2.28
N VAL A 22 14.32 -10.05 2.86
CA VAL A 22 14.45 -9.91 4.32
C VAL A 22 13.43 -8.93 4.87
N ILE A 23 13.33 -7.73 4.27
CA ILE A 23 12.38 -6.69 4.69
C ILE A 23 10.93 -7.21 4.64
N LEU A 24 10.56 -7.88 3.54
CA LEU A 24 9.22 -8.43 3.36
C LEU A 24 8.92 -9.54 4.38
N ARG A 25 9.84 -10.49 4.57
CA ARG A 25 9.71 -11.57 5.55
C ARG A 25 9.48 -11.02 6.95
N ASP A 26 10.28 -10.05 7.35
CA ASP A 26 10.24 -9.49 8.70
C ASP A 26 8.92 -8.76 8.95
N TYR A 27 8.44 -7.98 7.98
CA TYR A 27 7.11 -7.36 8.05
C TYR A 27 5.99 -8.40 8.17
N LEU A 28 5.99 -9.43 7.32
CA LEU A 28 4.96 -10.46 7.33
C LEU A 28 4.96 -11.27 8.64
N ARG A 29 6.13 -11.50 9.25
CA ARG A 29 6.23 -12.18 10.53
C ARG A 29 5.72 -11.33 11.69
N ALA A 30 6.02 -10.03 11.69
CA ALA A 30 5.68 -9.13 12.80
C ALA A 30 4.24 -8.59 12.75
N THR A 31 3.65 -8.50 11.57
CA THR A 31 2.32 -7.89 11.38
C THR A 31 1.22 -8.91 11.69
N PRO A 32 0.26 -8.62 12.60
CA PRO A 32 -0.88 -9.50 12.86
C PRO A 32 -1.96 -9.40 11.77
N ASP A 33 -2.89 -10.35 11.76
CA ASP A 33 -4.10 -10.24 10.95
C ASP A 33 -5.08 -9.22 11.58
N PRO A 34 -5.86 -8.47 10.76
CA PRO A 34 -6.00 -8.58 9.31
C PRO A 34 -4.97 -7.79 8.47
N ASP A 35 -4.20 -6.89 9.10
CA ASP A 35 -3.27 -5.97 8.40
C ASP A 35 -2.27 -6.72 7.51
N ARG A 36 -1.80 -7.89 7.95
CA ARG A 36 -0.92 -8.75 7.16
C ARG A 36 -1.59 -9.27 5.89
N GLY A 37 -2.83 -9.75 5.98
CA GLY A 37 -3.60 -10.23 4.84
C GLY A 37 -3.85 -9.14 3.80
N TRP A 38 -4.22 -7.94 4.26
CA TRP A 38 -4.39 -6.78 3.39
C TRP A 38 -3.09 -6.36 2.70
N ALA A 39 -1.98 -6.32 3.42
CA ALA A 39 -0.67 -6.01 2.84
C ALA A 39 -0.25 -7.04 1.78
N LEU A 40 -0.47 -8.33 2.04
CA LEU A 40 -0.18 -9.38 1.06
C LEU A 40 -1.01 -9.22 -0.20
N ALA A 41 -2.34 -9.03 -0.06
CA ALA A 41 -3.22 -8.81 -1.19
C ALA A 41 -2.86 -7.56 -2.00
N ALA A 42 -2.44 -6.48 -1.32
CA ALA A 42 -1.99 -5.26 -1.98
C ALA A 42 -0.72 -5.48 -2.82
N LEU A 43 0.26 -6.20 -2.26
CA LEU A 43 1.55 -6.47 -2.92
C LEU A 43 1.44 -7.43 -4.11
N THR A 44 0.45 -8.33 -4.09
CA THR A 44 0.24 -9.33 -5.16
C THR A 44 -0.82 -8.91 -6.17
N GLY A 45 -1.44 -7.74 -6.00
CA GLY A 45 -2.52 -7.26 -6.88
C GLY A 45 -3.87 -7.96 -6.65
N GLY A 46 -4.02 -8.74 -5.58
CA GLY A 46 -5.25 -9.44 -5.20
C GLY A 46 -6.18 -8.62 -4.30
N LEU A 47 -5.86 -7.36 -3.99
CA LEU A 47 -6.67 -6.52 -3.12
C LEU A 47 -7.93 -6.05 -3.85
N THR A 48 -9.09 -6.51 -3.40
CA THR A 48 -10.40 -6.12 -3.94
C THR A 48 -11.25 -5.48 -2.85
N PHE A 49 -12.08 -4.52 -3.26
CA PHE A 49 -13.03 -3.84 -2.38
C PHE A 49 -14.41 -3.81 -3.01
N ASP A 50 -15.41 -4.32 -2.28
CA ASP A 50 -16.78 -4.27 -2.74
C ASP A 50 -17.36 -2.86 -2.63
N ALA A 51 -17.12 -2.19 -1.49
CA ALA A 51 -17.66 -0.87 -1.19
C ALA A 51 -16.80 0.29 -1.71
N ALA A 52 -15.47 0.16 -1.69
CA ALA A 52 -14.54 1.25 -2.02
C ALA A 52 -14.20 1.28 -3.52
N LYS A 53 -15.16 1.67 -4.35
CA LYS A 53 -14.95 1.79 -5.81
C LYS A 53 -13.92 2.90 -6.13
N PRO A 54 -13.11 2.76 -7.21
CA PRO A 54 -12.08 3.74 -7.56
C PRO A 54 -12.59 5.19 -7.66
N ALA A 55 -13.78 5.40 -8.23
CA ALA A 55 -14.40 6.73 -8.33
C ALA A 55 -14.71 7.36 -6.95
N MET A 56 -15.13 6.54 -5.98
CA MET A 56 -15.38 7.00 -4.61
C MET A 56 -14.07 7.45 -3.94
N ILE A 57 -13.00 6.65 -4.10
CA ILE A 57 -11.67 6.97 -3.58
C ILE A 57 -11.18 8.29 -4.20
N ARG A 58 -11.29 8.44 -5.53
CA ARG A 58 -10.91 9.67 -6.23
C ARG A 58 -11.65 10.89 -5.70
N LYS A 59 -12.97 10.79 -5.52
CA LYS A 59 -13.81 11.87 -4.97
C LYS A 59 -13.39 12.24 -3.53
N ALA A 60 -13.05 11.25 -2.71
CA ALA A 60 -12.61 11.46 -1.34
C ALA A 60 -11.22 12.12 -1.24
N VAL A 61 -10.34 11.91 -2.23
CA VAL A 61 -9.05 12.60 -2.31
C VAL A 61 -9.23 14.04 -2.79
N GLN A 62 -10.05 14.25 -3.83
CA GLN A 62 -10.35 15.57 -4.39
C GLN A 62 -11.10 16.50 -3.43
N SER A 63 -11.70 15.98 -2.35
CA SER A 63 -12.26 16.82 -1.27
C SER A 63 -11.22 17.34 -0.28
N ARG A 64 -9.99 16.82 -0.31
CA ARG A 64 -8.88 17.18 0.58
C ARG A 64 -7.68 17.79 -0.14
N VAL A 65 -7.58 17.58 -1.45
CA VAL A 65 -6.47 18.00 -2.31
C VAL A 65 -7.04 18.68 -3.55
N ASP A 66 -6.35 19.68 -4.08
CA ASP A 66 -6.74 20.35 -5.32
C ASP A 66 -6.97 19.33 -6.45
N PRO A 67 -8.17 19.32 -7.08
CA PRO A 67 -8.51 18.32 -8.08
C PRO A 67 -7.66 18.40 -9.36
N VAL A 68 -7.16 19.59 -9.72
CA VAL A 68 -6.33 19.80 -10.92
C VAL A 68 -4.94 19.25 -10.67
N LEU A 69 -4.33 19.59 -9.54
CA LEU A 69 -3.01 19.08 -9.16
C LEU A 69 -3.03 17.55 -8.97
N PHE A 70 -4.07 17.01 -8.34
CA PHE A 70 -4.23 15.55 -8.23
C PHE A 70 -4.46 14.87 -9.59
N GLY A 71 -4.93 15.61 -10.60
CA GLY A 71 -5.06 15.11 -11.96
C GLY A 71 -3.72 14.89 -12.68
N TRP A 72 -2.63 15.47 -12.18
CA TRP A 72 -1.29 15.39 -12.79
C TRP A 72 -0.37 14.33 -12.17
N SER A 73 -0.81 13.65 -11.10
CA SER A 73 -0.06 12.56 -10.43
C SER A 73 -0.16 11.22 -11.14
#